data_AF-A0A7V3IZ60-F1
#
_entry.id   AF-A0A7V3IZ60-F1
#
_cell.length_a   1.000
_cell.length_b   1.000
_cell.length_c   1.000
_cell.angle_alpha   90.00
_cell.angle_beta   90.00
_cell.angle_gamma   90.00
#
_symmetry.space_group_name_H-M   'P 1'
#
loop_
_entity.id
_entity.type
_entity.pdbx_description
1 polymer ?
#
loop_
_entity_poly.entity_id
_entity_poly.type
_entity_poly.pdbx_seq_one_letter_code
_entity_poly.pdbx_strand_id
1 'polypeptide(L)'
;MLDTLPERLILANQQHLSHVAFLELVLADEATRRDTTSAARRARTAGLDPGMRLDTWDDSAGVRYDRTLWNELTSLRFLDAPHGACVLGPVGVGKTHLATALGHIAVRRRVPTLMLRADAMFKRLKASRLDNSTEAEMRRLPQVRLLIIDDFALQPMDATETADFYELVVARHQRAATVLTSNRSPDEWLAMMSDPLLAQSAIDRLTSTAHELVVEGQSYRRRQKPSVDSVENPDHHAR
;
A
#
# COMPACT_ATOMS: atom_id res chain seq x y z
N MET A 1 13.55 -25.03 -2.50
CA MET A 1 13.34 -26.47 -2.70
C MET A 1 14.45 -27.28 -2.05
N LEU A 2 15.73 -27.03 -2.38
CA LEU A 2 16.85 -27.76 -1.75
C LEU A 2 16.85 -27.64 -0.22
N ASP A 3 16.48 -26.48 0.31
CA ASP A 3 16.49 -26.22 1.76
C ASP A 3 15.40 -26.98 2.53
N THR A 4 14.25 -27.27 1.91
CA THR A 4 13.11 -27.95 2.57
C THR A 4 13.03 -29.44 2.25
N LEU A 5 13.78 -29.92 1.24
CA LEU A 5 13.76 -31.31 0.79
C LEU A 5 14.15 -32.32 1.89
N PRO A 6 15.16 -32.07 2.76
CA PRO A 6 15.51 -32.99 3.85
C PRO A 6 14.35 -33.21 4.83
N GLU A 7 13.64 -32.15 5.20
CA GLU A 7 12.48 -32.22 6.10
C GLU A 7 11.33 -33.00 5.45
N ARG A 8 11.08 -32.76 4.15
CA ARG A 8 10.05 -33.49 3.40
C ARG A 8 10.38 -34.97 3.21
N LEU A 9 11.65 -35.34 3.08
CA LEU A 9 12.08 -36.75 3.02
C LEU A 9 11.82 -37.47 4.34
N ILE A 10 12.11 -36.82 5.48
CA ILE A 10 11.80 -37.37 6.81
C ILE A 10 10.29 -37.59 6.95
N LEU A 11 9.49 -36.59 6.58
CA LEU A 11 8.03 -36.69 6.62
C LEU A 11 7.50 -37.82 5.73
N ALA A 12 8.03 -37.96 4.52
CA ALA A 12 7.62 -39.00 3.58
C ALA A 12 7.89 -40.41 4.12
N ASN A 13 9.04 -40.60 4.78
CA ASN A 13 9.39 -41.86 5.42
C ASN A 13 8.49 -42.17 6.62
N GLN A 14 8.21 -41.17 7.46
CA GLN A 14 7.35 -41.33 8.65
C GLN A 14 5.88 -41.61 8.29
N GLN A 15 5.38 -40.99 7.23
CA GLN A 15 3.99 -41.14 6.78
C GLN A 15 3.81 -42.23 5.70
N HIS A 16 4.89 -42.95 5.34
CA HIS A 16 4.89 -43.95 4.27
C HIS A 16 4.24 -43.43 2.96
N LEU A 17 4.57 -42.21 2.58
CA LEU A 17 4.00 -41.59 1.38
C LEU A 17 4.39 -42.38 0.13
N SER A 18 3.42 -42.57 -0.77
CA SER A 18 3.72 -43.09 -2.11
C SER A 18 4.60 -42.10 -2.88
N HIS A 19 5.31 -42.58 -3.90
CA HIS A 19 6.11 -41.71 -4.77
C HIS A 19 5.29 -40.56 -5.37
N VAL A 20 4.02 -40.83 -5.72
CA VAL A 20 3.09 -39.82 -6.25
C VAL A 20 2.79 -38.78 -5.19
N ALA A 21 2.41 -39.19 -3.97
CA ALA A 21 2.10 -38.27 -2.89
C ALA A 21 3.32 -37.43 -2.46
N PHE A 22 4.51 -38.01 -2.49
CA PHE A 22 5.75 -37.28 -2.22
C PHE A 22 6.06 -36.24 -3.31
N LEU A 23 5.92 -36.60 -4.58
CA LEU A 23 6.10 -35.67 -5.70
C LEU A 23 5.09 -34.52 -5.64
N GLU A 24 3.81 -34.82 -5.36
CA GLU A 24 2.77 -33.80 -5.17
C GLU A 24 3.13 -32.82 -4.05
N LEU A 25 3.59 -33.32 -2.91
CA LEU A 25 4.02 -32.49 -1.77
C LEU A 25 5.18 -31.56 -2.16
N VAL A 26 6.24 -32.10 -2.78
CA VAL A 26 7.42 -31.31 -3.18
C VAL A 26 7.08 -30.28 -4.25
N LEU A 27 6.21 -30.63 -5.21
CA LEU A 27 5.76 -29.71 -6.26
C LEU A 27 4.87 -28.61 -5.69
N ALA A 28 4.00 -28.93 -4.72
CA ALA A 28 3.17 -27.94 -4.01
C ALA A 28 4.02 -26.95 -3.21
N ASP A 29 5.07 -27.42 -2.54
CA ASP A 29 6.04 -26.57 -1.84
C ASP A 29 6.75 -25.61 -2.81
N GLU A 30 7.27 -26.12 -3.93
CA GLU A 30 7.96 -25.29 -4.91
C GLU A 30 7.02 -24.29 -5.59
N ALA A 31 5.77 -24.66 -5.87
CA ALA A 31 4.74 -23.74 -6.36
C ALA A 31 4.50 -22.59 -5.36
N THR A 32 4.30 -22.93 -4.09
CA THR A 32 4.09 -21.95 -2.99
C THR A 32 5.30 -21.02 -2.85
N ARG A 33 6.52 -21.57 -2.91
CA ARG A 33 7.76 -20.80 -2.84
C ARG A 33 7.90 -19.84 -4.03
N ARG A 34 7.60 -20.30 -5.25
CA ARG A 34 7.63 -19.46 -6.46
C ARG A 34 6.62 -18.33 -6.39
N ASP A 35 5.39 -18.62 -5.98
CA ASP A 35 4.36 -17.61 -5.83
C ASP A 35 4.74 -16.56 -4.77
N THR A 36 5.27 -17.00 -3.62
CA THR A 36 5.76 -16.11 -2.55
C THR A 36 6.91 -15.23 -3.04
N THR A 37 7.91 -15.83 -3.71
CA THR A 37 9.06 -15.11 -4.25
C THR A 37 8.64 -14.09 -5.32
N SER A 38 7.73 -14.50 -6.20
CA SER A 38 7.17 -13.65 -7.26
C SER A 38 6.38 -12.47 -6.69
N ALA A 39 5.54 -12.72 -5.68
CA ALA A 39 4.80 -11.68 -4.97
C ALA A 39 5.74 -10.70 -4.25
N ALA A 40 6.77 -11.20 -3.56
CA ALA A 40 7.76 -10.34 -2.90
C ALA A 40 8.53 -9.46 -3.91
N ARG A 41 8.89 -10.01 -5.07
CA ARG A 41 9.51 -9.23 -6.16
C ARG A 41 8.58 -8.13 -6.67
N ARG A 42 7.32 -8.47 -6.97
CA ARG A 42 6.31 -7.49 -7.41
C ARG A 42 6.08 -6.41 -6.34
N ALA A 43 6.07 -6.77 -5.06
CA ALA A 43 5.88 -5.83 -3.96
C ALA A 43 7.03 -4.82 -3.87
N ARG A 44 8.27 -5.30 -4.02
CA ARG A 44 9.45 -4.42 -4.12
C ARG A 44 9.36 -3.47 -5.32
N THR A 45 9.01 -3.99 -6.49
CA THR A 45 8.81 -3.15 -7.70
C THR A 45 7.69 -2.12 -7.53
N ALA A 46 6.64 -2.48 -6.77
CA ALA A 46 5.53 -1.60 -6.44
C ALA A 46 5.88 -0.55 -5.37
N GLY A 47 7.06 -0.58 -4.75
CA GLY A 47 7.45 0.37 -3.70
C GLY A 47 6.81 0.11 -2.33
N LEU A 48 6.35 -1.13 -2.08
CA LEU A 48 5.69 -1.49 -0.83
C LEU A 48 6.70 -1.88 0.26
N ASP A 49 6.57 -1.30 1.45
CA ASP A 49 7.37 -1.67 2.62
C ASP A 49 7.10 -3.13 3.01
N PRO A 50 8.13 -4.00 3.13
CA PRO A 50 7.95 -5.42 3.39
C PRO A 50 7.36 -5.72 4.79
N GLY A 51 7.47 -4.80 5.74
CA GLY A 51 6.96 -4.91 7.11
C GLY A 51 5.54 -4.38 7.31
N MET A 52 4.96 -3.68 6.32
CA MET A 52 3.59 -3.13 6.41
C MET A 52 2.58 -4.03 5.71
N ARG A 53 2.22 -5.14 6.36
CA ARG A 53 1.29 -6.15 5.83
C ARG A 53 0.09 -6.31 6.75
N LEU A 54 -0.94 -7.00 6.29
CA LEU A 54 -2.14 -7.25 7.09
C LEU A 54 -1.83 -8.09 8.34
N ASP A 55 -0.92 -9.07 8.23
CA ASP A 55 -0.48 -9.95 9.32
C ASP A 55 0.41 -9.25 10.35
N THR A 56 1.03 -8.12 10.00
CA THR A 56 1.83 -7.30 10.92
C THR A 56 1.04 -6.12 11.51
N TRP A 57 -0.25 -6.01 11.16
CA TRP A 57 -1.11 -4.98 11.71
C TRP A 57 -1.53 -5.35 13.14
N ASP A 58 -1.20 -4.48 14.09
CA ASP A 58 -1.56 -4.67 15.50
C ASP A 58 -2.91 -4.00 15.80
N ASP A 59 -3.96 -4.81 15.91
CA ASP A 59 -5.31 -4.38 16.27
C ASP A 59 -5.45 -3.89 17.73
N SER A 60 -4.44 -4.10 18.59
CA SER A 60 -4.46 -3.66 20.00
C SER A 60 -4.20 -2.16 20.19
N ALA A 61 -3.99 -1.40 19.11
CA ALA A 61 -3.61 0.00 19.15
C ALA A 61 -4.71 0.98 19.60
N GLY A 62 -5.92 0.49 19.87
CA GLY A 62 -7.07 1.37 20.13
C GLY A 62 -7.43 2.22 18.91
N VAL A 63 -7.02 1.78 17.72
CA VAL A 63 -7.36 2.38 16.44
C VAL A 63 -8.70 1.82 15.96
N ARG A 64 -9.56 2.72 15.49
CA ARG A 64 -10.93 2.45 15.04
C ARG A 64 -11.09 2.91 13.60
N TYR A 65 -11.72 2.08 12.81
CA TYR A 65 -12.14 2.35 11.44
C TYR A 65 -13.25 1.37 11.09
N ASP A 66 -14.01 1.64 10.03
CA ASP A 66 -15.05 0.74 9.57
C ASP A 66 -14.45 -0.59 9.07
N ARG A 67 -14.68 -1.67 9.84
CA ARG A 67 -14.21 -3.02 9.53
C ARG A 67 -14.94 -3.62 8.34
N THR A 68 -16.20 -3.26 8.12
CA THR A 68 -16.97 -3.71 6.96
C THR A 68 -16.37 -3.12 5.70
N LEU A 69 -16.10 -1.81 5.70
CA LEU A 69 -15.47 -1.14 4.58
C LEU A 69 -14.05 -1.67 4.33
N TRP A 70 -13.25 -1.88 5.38
CA TRP A 70 -11.94 -2.49 5.24
C TRP A 70 -11.99 -3.90 4.62
N ASN A 71 -12.96 -4.72 5.02
CA ASN A 71 -13.16 -6.04 4.43
C ASN A 71 -13.57 -5.94 2.95
N GLU A 72 -14.38 -4.95 2.57
CA GLU A 72 -14.69 -4.66 1.16
C GLU A 72 -13.43 -4.29 0.38
N LEU A 73 -12.61 -3.38 0.90
CA LEU A 73 -11.36 -2.96 0.25
C LEU A 73 -10.38 -4.13 0.10
N THR A 74 -10.19 -4.94 1.13
CA THR A 74 -9.28 -6.12 1.08
C THR A 74 -9.79 -7.22 0.14
N SER A 75 -11.08 -7.21 -0.20
CA SER A 75 -11.64 -8.08 -1.25
C SER A 75 -11.18 -7.68 -2.65
N LEU A 76 -10.68 -6.45 -2.83
CA LEU A 76 -10.28 -5.84 -4.11
C LEU A 76 -11.38 -5.74 -5.18
N ARG A 77 -12.65 -6.05 -4.87
CA ARG A 77 -13.77 -5.93 -5.83
C ARG A 77 -13.96 -4.52 -6.34
N PHE A 78 -13.59 -3.52 -5.54
CA PHE A 78 -13.62 -2.13 -5.96
C PHE A 78 -12.74 -1.85 -7.19
N LEU A 79 -11.80 -2.74 -7.54
CA LEU A 79 -10.95 -2.67 -8.75
C LEU A 79 -11.62 -3.21 -10.02
N ASP A 80 -12.82 -3.80 -9.92
CA ASP A 80 -13.60 -4.25 -11.08
C ASP A 80 -14.36 -3.08 -11.73
N ALA A 81 -14.52 -2.00 -10.96
CA ALA A 81 -14.94 -0.68 -11.40
C ALA A 81 -13.81 0.32 -11.13
N PRO A 82 -13.86 1.54 -11.66
CA PRO A 82 -12.83 2.56 -11.42
C PRO A 82 -13.03 3.26 -10.06
N HIS A 83 -13.31 2.49 -9.01
CA HIS A 83 -13.46 3.01 -7.66
C HIS A 83 -12.10 3.13 -6.97
N GLY A 84 -11.97 4.10 -6.09
CA GLY A 84 -10.77 4.36 -5.30
C GLY A 84 -11.01 4.19 -3.81
N ALA A 85 -10.04 4.62 -3.02
CA ALA A 85 -10.24 4.80 -1.58
C ALA A 85 -9.43 5.98 -1.04
N CYS A 86 -10.00 6.73 -0.11
CA CYS A 86 -9.31 7.73 0.68
C CYS A 86 -9.17 7.20 2.10
N VAL A 87 -7.94 6.93 2.54
CA VAL A 87 -7.64 6.54 3.92
C VAL A 87 -7.28 7.80 4.69
N LEU A 88 -8.18 8.27 5.54
CA LEU A 88 -8.10 9.57 6.22
C LEU A 88 -7.90 9.39 7.72
N GLY A 89 -7.44 10.45 8.40
CA GLY A 89 -7.29 10.45 9.86
C GLY A 89 -5.96 11.04 10.34
N PRO A 90 -5.77 11.24 11.66
CA PRO A 90 -4.63 11.99 12.19
C PRO A 90 -3.29 11.27 12.04
N VAL A 91 -2.20 11.99 12.31
CA VAL A 91 -0.84 11.47 12.11
C VAL A 91 -0.55 10.25 12.99
N GLY A 92 -0.04 9.19 12.38
CA GLY A 92 0.45 8.01 13.07
C GLY A 92 -0.61 7.01 13.53
N VAL A 93 -1.86 7.10 13.05
CA VAL A 93 -2.91 6.08 13.28
C VAL A 93 -2.81 4.86 12.35
N GLY A 94 -1.79 4.77 11.49
CA GLY A 94 -1.54 3.59 10.65
C GLY A 94 -2.09 3.63 9.22
N LYS A 95 -2.51 4.80 8.71
CA LYS A 95 -3.03 4.96 7.33
C LYS A 95 -2.09 4.42 6.24
N THR A 96 -0.81 4.79 6.30
CA THR A 96 0.23 4.29 5.39
C THR A 96 0.37 2.77 5.46
N HIS A 97 0.27 2.19 6.66
CA HIS A 97 0.33 0.74 6.84
C HIS A 97 -0.87 0.06 6.19
N LEU A 98 -2.08 0.56 6.41
CA LEU A 98 -3.30 0.03 5.80
C LEU A 98 -3.23 0.11 4.26
N ALA A 99 -2.84 1.26 3.70
CA ALA A 99 -2.68 1.42 2.26
C ALA A 99 -1.60 0.47 1.68
N THR A 100 -0.45 0.34 2.36
CA THR A 100 0.62 -0.58 1.95
C THR A 100 0.17 -2.04 2.03
N ALA A 101 -0.55 -2.41 3.10
CA ALA A 101 -1.10 -3.76 3.29
C ALA A 101 -2.11 -4.10 2.19
N LEU A 102 -2.97 -3.14 1.80
CA LEU A 102 -3.86 -3.28 0.66
C LEU A 102 -3.08 -3.50 -0.65
N GLY A 103 -1.99 -2.76 -0.85
CA GLY A 103 -1.06 -2.97 -1.97
C GLY A 103 -0.44 -4.37 -1.98
N HIS A 104 -0.05 -4.91 -0.82
CA HIS A 104 0.47 -6.29 -0.72
C HIS A 104 -0.59 -7.32 -1.09
N ILE A 105 -1.85 -7.11 -0.67
CA ILE A 105 -2.98 -7.96 -1.04
C ILE A 105 -3.17 -7.94 -2.57
N ALA A 106 -3.14 -6.75 -3.18
CA ALA A 106 -3.26 -6.57 -4.63
C ALA A 106 -2.14 -7.28 -5.40
N VAL A 107 -0.89 -7.11 -4.99
CA VAL A 107 0.26 -7.75 -5.62
C VAL A 107 0.23 -9.28 -5.52
N ARG A 108 -0.25 -9.84 -4.39
CA ARG A 108 -0.46 -11.29 -4.24
C ARG A 108 -1.51 -11.79 -5.22
N ARG A 109 -2.57 -11.02 -5.47
CA ARG A 109 -3.57 -11.29 -6.52
C ARG A 109 -3.14 -10.87 -7.92
N ARG A 110 -1.85 -10.61 -8.13
CA ARG A 110 -1.25 -10.26 -9.44
C ARG A 110 -1.80 -8.97 -10.06
N VAL A 111 -2.35 -8.07 -9.25
CA VAL A 111 -2.78 -6.73 -9.69
C VAL A 111 -1.55 -5.83 -9.86
N PRO A 112 -1.35 -5.20 -11.03
CA PRO A 112 -0.32 -4.18 -11.22
C PRO A 112 -0.53 -3.03 -10.24
N THR A 113 0.43 -2.84 -9.34
CA THR A 113 0.34 -1.90 -8.22
C THR A 113 1.58 -1.01 -8.19
N LEU A 114 1.41 0.25 -7.84
CA LEU A 114 2.50 1.18 -7.57
C LEU A 114 2.11 2.04 -6.37
N MET A 115 3.02 2.17 -5.40
CA MET A 115 2.91 3.06 -4.27
C MET A 115 4.01 4.12 -4.32
N LEU A 116 3.63 5.38 -4.12
CA LEU A 116 4.53 6.53 -4.08
C LEU A 116 4.08 7.46 -2.95
N ARG A 117 5.03 8.14 -2.31
CA ARG A 117 4.68 9.31 -1.49
C ARG A 117 4.39 10.50 -2.42
N ALA A 118 3.40 11.32 -2.07
CA ALA A 118 2.97 12.45 -2.89
C ALA A 118 4.12 13.44 -3.17
N ASP A 119 4.90 13.79 -2.14
CA ASP A 119 6.08 14.67 -2.24
C ASP A 119 7.14 14.12 -3.22
N ALA A 120 7.44 12.82 -3.13
CA ALA A 120 8.38 12.14 -4.00
C ALA A 120 7.87 12.09 -5.45
N MET A 121 6.57 11.88 -5.65
CA MET A 121 5.94 11.91 -6.98
C MET A 121 6.08 13.29 -7.62
N PHE A 122 5.68 14.36 -6.92
CA PHE A 122 5.79 15.72 -7.43
C PHE A 122 7.23 16.14 -7.69
N LYS A 123 8.16 15.81 -6.78
CA LYS A 123 9.60 16.05 -6.99
C LYS A 123 10.11 15.36 -8.25
N ARG A 124 9.67 14.13 -8.51
CA ARG A 124 10.04 13.38 -9.72
C ARG A 124 9.46 14.01 -10.98
N LEU A 125 8.19 14.45 -10.96
CA LEU A 125 7.56 15.13 -12.09
C LEU A 125 8.20 16.50 -12.39
N LYS A 126 8.65 17.22 -11.36
CA LYS A 126 9.43 18.45 -11.55
C LYS A 126 10.79 18.16 -12.17
N ALA A 127 11.52 17.16 -11.67
CA ALA A 127 12.81 16.77 -12.22
C ALA A 127 12.69 16.29 -13.68
N SER A 128 11.64 15.55 -14.02
CA SER A 128 11.42 15.03 -15.38
C SER A 128 11.15 16.12 -16.43
N ARG A 129 10.93 17.37 -16.01
CA ARG A 129 10.81 18.50 -16.94
C ARG A 129 12.17 18.99 -17.42
N LEU A 130 13.19 18.85 -16.58
CA LEU A 130 14.56 19.27 -16.91
C LEU A 130 15.22 18.31 -17.90
N ASP A 131 14.81 17.04 -17.91
CA ASP A 131 15.33 15.99 -18.80
C ASP A 131 14.36 15.60 -19.93
N ASN A 132 13.26 16.35 -20.10
CA ASN A 132 12.19 16.10 -21.08
C ASN A 132 11.52 14.71 -20.99
N SER A 133 11.54 14.05 -19.83
CA SER A 133 10.90 12.74 -19.61
C SER A 133 9.50 12.80 -18.99
N THR A 134 8.96 13.99 -18.71
CA THR A 134 7.66 14.18 -18.01
C THR A 134 6.51 13.46 -18.69
N GLU A 135 6.46 13.50 -20.03
CA GLU A 135 5.39 12.82 -20.79
C GLU A 135 5.45 11.30 -20.61
N ALA A 136 6.63 10.71 -20.42
CA ALA A 136 6.76 9.28 -20.15
C ALA A 136 6.19 8.93 -18.77
N GLU A 137 6.46 9.75 -17.74
CA GLU A 137 5.90 9.53 -16.40
C GLU A 137 4.38 9.74 -16.36
N MET A 138 3.89 10.79 -17.01
CA MET A 138 2.45 11.08 -17.12
C MET A 138 1.69 10.05 -17.96
N ARG A 139 2.37 9.28 -18.82
CA ARG A 139 1.79 8.08 -19.47
C ARG A 139 1.85 6.84 -18.58
N ARG A 140 2.91 6.69 -17.79
CA ARG A 140 3.12 5.52 -16.94
C ARG A 140 2.14 5.47 -15.76
N LEU A 141 1.99 6.57 -15.02
CA LEU A 141 1.19 6.59 -13.79
C LEU A 141 -0.29 6.23 -14.02
N PRO A 142 -0.97 6.71 -15.07
CA PRO A 142 -2.36 6.33 -15.34
C PRO A 142 -2.56 4.87 -15.73
N GLN A 143 -1.53 4.20 -16.28
CA GLN A 143 -1.63 2.79 -16.70
C GLN A 143 -1.58 1.78 -15.53
N VAL A 144 -1.14 2.21 -14.34
CA VAL A 144 -1.11 1.33 -13.18
C VAL A 144 -2.53 1.05 -12.71
N ARG A 145 -2.91 -0.24 -12.62
CA ARG A 145 -4.26 -0.65 -12.22
C ARG A 145 -4.63 -0.17 -10.82
N LEU A 146 -3.70 -0.30 -9.86
CA LEU A 146 -3.83 0.25 -8.51
C LEU A 146 -2.68 1.23 -8.23
N LEU A 147 -2.97 2.53 -8.20
CA LEU A 147 -2.01 3.56 -7.80
C LEU A 147 -2.30 3.99 -6.36
N ILE A 148 -1.32 3.86 -5.48
CA ILE A 148 -1.38 4.31 -4.09
C ILE A 148 -0.52 5.56 -3.95
N ILE A 149 -1.12 6.68 -3.55
CA ILE A 149 -0.41 7.92 -3.25
C ILE A 149 -0.51 8.17 -1.75
N ASP A 150 0.62 8.01 -1.08
CA ASP A 150 0.73 8.17 0.36
C ASP A 150 1.00 9.63 0.73
N ASP A 151 0.54 10.03 1.91
CA ASP A 151 0.86 11.31 2.55
C ASP A 151 0.42 12.53 1.71
N PHE A 152 -0.74 12.42 1.06
CA PHE A 152 -1.29 13.45 0.19
C PHE A 152 -1.62 14.75 0.93
N ALA A 153 -1.32 15.87 0.26
CA ALA A 153 -1.56 17.23 0.72
C ALA A 153 -0.95 17.53 2.11
N LEU A 154 0.20 16.93 2.47
CA LEU A 154 0.93 17.28 3.69
C LEU A 154 1.42 18.74 3.70
N GLN A 155 1.86 19.23 2.54
CA GLN A 155 2.38 20.58 2.28
C GLN A 155 1.56 21.25 1.16
N PRO A 156 1.56 22.60 1.09
CA PRO A 156 0.92 23.31 -0.01
C PRO A 156 1.56 22.94 -1.35
N MET A 157 0.72 22.74 -2.36
CA MET A 157 1.13 22.46 -3.72
C MET A 157 1.27 23.76 -4.50
N ASP A 158 2.32 23.88 -5.29
CA ASP A 158 2.43 24.98 -6.25
C ASP A 158 1.53 24.75 -7.49
N ALA A 159 1.54 25.71 -8.42
CA ALA A 159 0.74 25.65 -9.64
C ALA A 159 1.09 24.46 -10.54
N THR A 160 2.37 24.06 -10.55
CA THR A 160 2.83 22.94 -11.37
C THR A 160 2.37 21.62 -10.75
N GLU A 161 2.50 21.46 -9.43
CA GLU A 161 2.05 20.29 -8.70
C GLU A 161 0.53 20.12 -8.75
N THR A 162 -0.19 21.23 -8.64
CA THR A 162 -1.66 21.27 -8.79
C THR A 162 -2.08 20.81 -10.19
N ALA A 163 -1.44 21.31 -11.24
CA ALA A 163 -1.71 20.91 -12.62
C ALA A 163 -1.35 19.43 -12.86
N ASP A 164 -0.19 18.98 -12.40
CA ASP A 164 0.24 17.58 -12.49
C ASP A 164 -0.75 16.62 -11.84
N PHE A 165 -1.20 16.96 -10.63
CA PHE A 165 -2.18 16.16 -9.92
C PHE A 165 -3.52 16.14 -10.65
N TYR A 166 -3.99 17.29 -11.14
CA TYR A 166 -5.21 17.38 -11.93
C TYR A 166 -5.14 16.50 -13.18
N GLU A 167 -4.06 16.58 -13.96
CA GLU A 167 -3.87 15.76 -15.17
C GLU A 167 -3.87 14.27 -14.83
N LEU A 168 -3.18 13.87 -13.76
CA LEU A 168 -3.15 12.49 -13.29
C LEU A 168 -4.56 12.00 -12.90
N VAL A 169 -5.31 12.80 -12.15
CA VAL A 169 -6.68 12.46 -11.72
C VAL A 169 -7.60 12.35 -12.93
N VAL A 170 -7.56 13.29 -13.86
CA VAL A 170 -8.36 13.25 -15.09
C VAL A 170 -8.03 12.02 -15.93
N ALA A 171 -6.75 11.69 -16.08
CA ALA A 171 -6.31 10.54 -16.87
C ALA A 171 -6.77 9.21 -16.25
N ARG A 172 -6.91 9.14 -14.92
CA ARG A 172 -7.32 7.94 -14.16
C ARG A 172 -8.81 7.85 -13.89
N HIS A 173 -9.52 8.98 -13.89
CA HIS A 173 -10.95 9.06 -13.61
C HIS A 173 -11.72 8.10 -14.52
N GLN A 174 -12.58 7.28 -13.91
CA GLN A 174 -13.36 6.24 -14.58
C GLN A 174 -12.55 5.17 -15.35
N ARG A 175 -11.23 5.05 -15.11
CA ARG A 175 -10.35 4.09 -15.80
C ARG A 175 -9.56 3.18 -14.88
N ALA A 176 -9.02 3.71 -13.78
CA ALA A 176 -8.16 2.96 -12.88
C ALA A 176 -8.29 3.45 -11.43
N ALA A 177 -8.07 2.55 -10.47
CA ALA A 177 -8.29 2.81 -9.07
C ALA A 177 -7.13 3.61 -8.45
N THR A 178 -7.46 4.67 -7.73
CA THR A 178 -6.47 5.45 -6.96
C THR A 178 -6.80 5.32 -5.47
N VAL A 179 -5.79 5.00 -4.67
CA VAL A 179 -5.88 5.03 -3.21
C VAL A 179 -5.02 6.16 -2.69
N LEU A 180 -5.60 7.04 -1.89
CA LEU A 180 -4.88 8.13 -1.21
C LEU A 180 -4.79 7.85 0.28
N THR A 181 -3.70 8.28 0.91
CA THR A 181 -3.69 8.51 2.37
C THR A 181 -3.53 10.00 2.65
N SER A 182 -4.24 10.53 3.64
CA SER A 182 -4.05 11.93 4.05
C SER A 182 -4.38 12.17 5.52
N ASN A 183 -3.71 13.17 6.10
CA ASN A 183 -4.05 13.71 7.42
C ASN A 183 -5.09 14.83 7.36
N ARG A 184 -5.56 15.18 6.16
CA ARG A 184 -6.48 16.26 5.86
C ARG A 184 -7.76 15.71 5.21
N SER A 185 -8.88 16.38 5.43
CA SER A 185 -10.13 16.12 4.71
C SER A 185 -10.06 16.62 3.25
N PRO A 186 -10.99 16.20 2.37
CA PRO A 186 -11.07 16.71 1.01
C PRO A 186 -11.20 18.24 0.92
N ASP A 187 -11.96 18.86 1.82
CA ASP A 187 -12.11 20.32 1.86
C ASP A 187 -10.78 21.01 2.21
N GLU A 188 -10.00 20.42 3.12
CA GLU A 188 -8.67 20.92 3.46
C GLU A 188 -7.70 20.75 2.29
N TRP A 189 -7.83 19.72 1.43
CA TRP A 189 -6.99 19.57 0.23
C TRP A 189 -7.17 20.72 -0.75
N LEU A 190 -8.40 21.21 -0.93
CA LEU A 190 -8.67 22.37 -1.79
C LEU A 190 -7.86 23.59 -1.36
N ALA A 191 -7.76 23.83 -0.06
CA ALA A 191 -6.96 24.92 0.49
C ALA A 191 -5.44 24.71 0.35
N MET A 192 -4.99 23.48 0.14
CA MET A 192 -3.57 23.15 -0.07
C MET A 192 -3.16 23.27 -1.55
N MET A 193 -4.09 23.39 -2.48
CA MET A 193 -3.82 23.48 -3.92
C MET A 193 -3.87 24.94 -4.38
N SER A 194 -2.98 25.34 -5.28
CA SER A 194 -2.82 26.75 -5.64
C SER A 194 -3.88 27.28 -6.60
N ASP A 195 -4.40 26.42 -7.49
CA ASP A 195 -5.46 26.77 -8.45
C ASP A 195 -6.80 26.19 -7.97
N PRO A 196 -7.74 27.01 -7.48
CA PRO A 196 -9.02 26.53 -6.94
C PRO A 196 -9.88 25.78 -7.96
N LEU A 197 -9.82 26.17 -9.24
CA LEU A 197 -10.64 25.55 -10.29
C LEU A 197 -10.14 24.13 -10.57
N LEU A 198 -8.83 23.98 -10.77
CA LEU A 198 -8.22 22.67 -10.98
C LEU A 198 -8.37 21.78 -9.74
N ALA A 199 -8.21 22.36 -8.54
CA ALA A 199 -8.39 21.67 -7.27
C ALA A 199 -9.81 21.12 -7.13
N GLN A 200 -10.83 21.97 -7.27
CA GLN A 200 -12.23 21.55 -7.14
C GLN A 200 -12.55 20.42 -8.13
N SER A 201 -12.09 20.58 -9.35
CA SER A 201 -12.29 19.62 -10.44
C SER A 201 -11.60 18.26 -10.14
N ALA A 202 -10.36 18.28 -9.66
CA ALA A 202 -9.63 17.06 -9.32
C ALA A 202 -10.24 16.35 -8.10
N ILE A 203 -10.50 17.09 -7.02
CA ILE A 203 -11.02 16.51 -5.78
C ILE A 203 -12.41 15.90 -5.99
N ASP A 204 -13.31 16.59 -6.69
CA ASP A 204 -14.66 16.08 -7.00
C ASP A 204 -14.62 14.75 -7.77
N ARG A 205 -13.76 14.65 -8.80
CA ARG A 205 -13.56 13.40 -9.54
C ARG A 205 -12.97 12.29 -8.70
N LEU A 206 -12.09 12.63 -7.76
CA LEU A 206 -11.42 11.63 -6.94
C LEU A 206 -12.34 11.12 -5.83
N THR A 207 -13.09 11.99 -5.17
CA THR A 207 -13.97 11.63 -4.04
C THR A 207 -15.27 10.98 -4.51
N SER A 208 -15.83 11.39 -5.66
CA SER A 208 -17.08 10.82 -6.19
C SER A 208 -17.02 9.32 -6.49
N THR A 209 -15.83 8.76 -6.73
CA THR A 209 -15.63 7.33 -6.95
C THR A 209 -14.82 6.64 -5.84
N ALA A 210 -14.49 7.33 -4.75
CA ALA A 210 -13.66 6.78 -3.69
C ALA A 210 -14.47 6.38 -2.45
N HIS A 211 -14.14 5.22 -1.91
CA HIS A 211 -14.53 4.85 -0.56
C HIS A 211 -13.77 5.68 0.47
N GLU A 212 -14.44 6.20 1.50
CA GLU A 212 -13.78 6.95 2.56
C GLU A 212 -13.58 6.08 3.81
N LEU A 213 -12.33 5.71 4.09
CA LEU A 213 -11.95 4.97 5.28
C LEU A 213 -11.31 5.92 6.28
N VAL A 214 -12.08 6.40 7.25
CA VAL A 214 -11.59 7.24 8.34
C VAL A 214 -11.00 6.36 9.45
N VAL A 215 -9.74 6.64 9.79
CA VAL A 215 -8.96 5.91 10.80
C VAL A 215 -8.74 6.84 11.98
N GLU A 216 -9.32 6.47 13.12
CA GLU A 216 -9.26 7.24 14.36
C GLU A 216 -8.48 6.48 15.43
N GLY A 217 -7.89 7.18 16.40
CA GLY A 217 -7.24 6.56 17.55
C GLY A 217 -5.93 7.22 17.94
N GLN A 218 -5.22 6.56 18.85
CA GLN A 218 -3.92 7.05 19.31
C GLN A 218 -2.81 6.72 18.30
N SER A 219 -1.79 7.59 18.26
CA SER A 219 -0.64 7.41 17.37
C SER A 219 0.20 6.19 17.77
N TYR A 220 0.36 5.21 16.86
CA TYR A 220 1.27 4.06 17.03
C TYR A 220 2.69 4.49 17.37
N ARG A 221 3.15 5.61 16.78
CA ARG A 221 4.52 6.12 16.97
C ARG A 221 4.80 6.52 18.42
N ARG A 222 3.78 6.84 19.23
CA ARG A 222 3.96 7.13 20.66
C ARG A 222 4.33 5.89 21.46
N ARG A 223 3.88 4.70 21.05
CA ARG A 223 4.19 3.42 21.71
C ARG A 223 5.57 2.87 21.33
N GLN A 224 6.04 3.19 20.13
CA GLN A 224 7.39 2.85 19.67
C GLN A 224 8.47 3.83 20.16
N LYS A 225 8.11 4.82 20.99
CA LYS A 225 9.10 5.70 21.60
C LYS A 225 10.05 4.85 22.46
N PRO A 226 11.37 4.89 22.21
CA PRO A 226 12.32 4.21 23.08
C PRO A 226 12.17 4.76 24.50
N SER A 227 11.93 3.89 25.47
CA SER A 227 12.03 4.22 26.89
C SER A 227 13.45 3.92 27.37
N VAL A 228 14.02 4.77 28.22
CA VAL A 228 15.37 4.55 28.78
C VAL A 228 15.47 3.19 29.51
N ASP A 229 14.34 2.69 30.04
CA ASP A 229 14.24 1.43 30.76
C ASP A 229 14.26 0.16 29.87
N SER A 230 14.23 0.27 28.54
CA SER A 230 14.25 -0.90 27.64
C SER A 230 15.65 -1.39 27.27
N VAL A 231 16.70 -0.83 27.89
CA VAL A 231 18.11 -1.17 27.60
C VAL A 231 18.76 -2.02 28.70
N GLU A 232 18.08 -2.29 29.83
CA GLU A 232 18.62 -3.14 30.90
C GLU A 232 17.82 -4.44 31.10
N ASN A 233 18.19 -5.49 30.36
CA ASN A 233 18.59 -6.82 30.89
C ASN A 233 18.64 -7.90 29.79
N PRO A 234 19.84 -8.28 29.31
CA PRO A 234 20.02 -9.53 28.55
C PRO A 234 20.18 -10.80 29.40
N ASP A 235 20.11 -10.75 30.74
CA ASP A 235 20.39 -11.91 31.59
C ASP A 235 19.27 -12.16 32.62
N HIS A 236 18.22 -12.89 32.23
CA HIS A 236 17.49 -13.72 33.19
C HIS A 236 16.73 -14.90 32.56
N HIS A 237 17.45 -15.79 31.88
CA HIS A 237 17.01 -17.19 31.73
C HIS A 237 18.20 -18.16 31.84
N ALA A 238 18.71 -18.30 33.07
CA ALA A 238 19.45 -19.50 33.49
C ALA A 238 19.35 -19.64 35.02
N ARG A 239 18.31 -20.34 35.47
CA ARG A 239 18.30 -21.28 36.60
C ARG A 239 16.91 -21.88 36.75
#